data_AF-A0A833VQV2-F1
#
_entry.id   AF-A0A833VQV2-F1
#
_cell.length_a   1.000
_cell.length_b   1.000
_cell.length_c   1.000
_cell.angle_alpha   90.00
_cell.angle_beta   90.00
_cell.angle_gamma   90.00
#
_symmetry.space_group_name_H-M   'P 1'
#
loop_
_entity.id
_entity.type
_entity.pdbx_description
1 polymer ?
#
loop_
_entity_poly.entity_id
_entity_poly.type
_entity_poly.pdbx_seq_one_letter_code
_entity_poly.pdbx_strand_id
1 'polypeptide(L)'
;MESENRNEAVDMLRSEIPLEWDTGLVLTREVEAGRPVGLVLIDEVNGFCTVGAGNLAPTQPNKQIEKMIQESAKLAKFFTKNGWPIFAFLDTHFPDKPESPYPPHCIIGSGEENLVPALEWLEKDPNAKLKRKHCIDGFLFCTEKDGSNAFADWISKFQIKTALVLGICTDICVLDFASSALSARNIDRVPPLEDVVIYSEGCATYDLPAHVARNIKGAMSHPQELMHHMGLFMAKGRGAKIVNSISLSGEKTVEEVKRHYEILIDDVKKIEAGLVAFPNYN
;
A
#
# COMPACT_ATOMS: atom_id res chain seq x y z
N MET A 1 9.12 -27.30 -19.91
CA MET A 1 9.25 -26.58 -21.20
C MET A 1 8.50 -25.25 -21.25
N GLU A 2 7.17 -25.18 -21.31
CA GLU A 2 6.47 -23.87 -21.39
C GLU A 2 6.57 -23.02 -20.11
N SER A 3 6.62 -23.65 -18.93
CA SER A 3 6.84 -22.99 -17.65
C SER A 3 8.29 -22.55 -17.44
N GLU A 4 9.26 -23.38 -17.85
CA GLU A 4 10.70 -23.09 -17.74
C GLU A 4 11.10 -21.94 -18.67
N ASN A 5 10.65 -21.95 -19.93
CA ASN A 5 10.91 -20.87 -20.88
C ASN A 5 10.24 -19.54 -20.46
N ARG A 6 9.12 -19.60 -19.71
CA ARG A 6 8.45 -18.41 -19.17
C ARG A 6 9.27 -17.78 -18.05
N ASN A 7 9.82 -18.60 -17.15
CA ASN A 7 10.68 -18.12 -16.07
C ASN A 7 11.96 -17.49 -16.65
N GLU A 8 12.58 -18.10 -17.66
CA GLU A 8 13.74 -17.53 -18.35
C GLU A 8 13.45 -16.14 -18.96
N ALA A 9 12.29 -15.96 -19.61
CA ALA A 9 11.92 -14.66 -20.19
C ALA A 9 11.67 -13.58 -19.14
N VAL A 10 11.04 -13.94 -18.01
CA VAL A 10 10.82 -13.01 -16.88
C VAL A 10 12.16 -12.66 -16.22
N ASP A 11 13.05 -13.64 -16.05
CA ASP A 11 14.38 -13.42 -15.48
C ASP A 11 15.26 -12.54 -16.38
N MET A 12 15.22 -12.74 -17.69
CA MET A 12 15.86 -11.84 -18.66
C MET A 12 15.33 -10.41 -18.54
N LEU A 13 14.00 -10.24 -18.48
CA LEU A 13 13.40 -8.92 -18.37
C LEU A 13 13.77 -8.23 -17.04
N ARG A 14 13.80 -8.96 -15.93
CA ARG A 14 14.29 -8.46 -14.64
C ARG A 14 15.75 -8.04 -14.68
N SER A 15 16.57 -8.70 -15.49
CA SER A 15 17.98 -8.32 -15.66
C SER A 15 18.15 -7.03 -16.46
N GLU A 16 17.26 -6.75 -17.43
CA GLU A 16 17.27 -5.53 -18.24
C GLU A 16 16.65 -4.33 -17.51
N ILE A 17 15.63 -4.57 -16.69
CA ILE A 17 14.98 -3.54 -15.87
C ILE A 17 14.95 -3.94 -14.39
N PRO A 18 16.12 -3.96 -13.72
CA PRO A 18 16.19 -4.35 -12.32
C PRO A 18 15.40 -3.38 -11.44
N LEU A 19 14.60 -3.92 -10.53
CA LEU A 19 13.93 -3.13 -9.51
C LEU A 19 14.86 -2.97 -8.32
N GLU A 20 15.38 -1.76 -8.13
CA GLU A 20 16.12 -1.42 -6.91
C GLU A 20 15.14 -1.21 -5.75
N TRP A 21 15.36 -1.91 -4.64
CA TRP A 21 14.54 -1.76 -3.44
C TRP A 21 15.02 -0.58 -2.61
N ASP A 22 14.10 0.25 -2.16
CA ASP A 22 14.35 1.22 -1.10
C ASP A 22 14.48 0.49 0.25
N THR A 23 15.18 1.11 1.20
CA THR A 23 15.32 0.58 2.56
C THR A 23 13.95 0.29 3.17
N GLY A 24 13.79 -0.89 3.77
CA GLY A 24 12.56 -1.31 4.43
C GLY A 24 12.07 -0.29 5.47
N LEU A 25 10.76 -0.17 5.60
CA LEU A 25 10.14 0.83 6.46
C LEU A 25 9.92 0.27 7.87
N VAL A 26 10.35 1.01 8.88
CA VAL A 26 10.04 0.71 10.29
C VAL A 26 9.05 1.76 10.78
N LEU A 27 7.77 1.37 10.90
CA LEU A 27 6.67 2.33 11.05
C LEU A 27 6.79 3.22 12.29
N THR A 28 7.10 2.62 13.43
CA THR A 28 7.31 3.35 14.70
C THR A 28 8.47 4.34 14.61
N ARG A 29 9.58 3.98 13.94
CA ARG A 29 10.74 4.87 13.78
C ARG A 29 10.41 6.09 12.93
N GLU A 30 9.60 5.94 11.88
CA GLU A 30 9.13 7.09 11.08
C GLU A 30 8.33 8.06 11.94
N VAL A 31 7.35 7.55 12.70
CA VAL A 31 6.52 8.38 13.57
C VAL A 31 7.35 9.05 14.68
N GLU A 32 8.27 8.32 15.32
CA GLU A 32 9.21 8.86 16.32
C GLU A 32 10.14 9.94 15.73
N ALA A 33 10.51 9.82 14.46
CA ALA A 33 11.28 10.83 13.73
C ALA A 33 10.44 12.03 13.27
N GLY A 34 9.16 12.13 13.70
CA GLY A 34 8.27 13.22 13.30
C GLY A 34 7.79 13.10 11.85
N ARG A 35 7.70 11.87 11.33
CA ARG A 35 7.18 11.55 9.99
C ARG A 35 5.94 10.67 10.10
N PRO A 36 4.76 11.25 10.39
CA PRO A 36 3.52 10.48 10.52
C PRO A 36 3.22 9.69 9.25
N VAL A 37 2.82 8.43 9.44
CA VAL A 37 2.49 7.50 8.36
C VAL A 37 0.98 7.33 8.28
N GLY A 38 0.42 7.39 7.08
CA GLY A 38 -0.97 7.02 6.79
C GLY A 38 -1.02 5.76 5.94
N LEU A 39 -1.94 4.84 6.25
CA LEU A 39 -2.15 3.62 5.47
C LEU A 39 -3.17 3.88 4.37
N VAL A 40 -2.84 3.54 3.13
CA VAL A 40 -3.72 3.64 1.97
C VAL A 40 -3.95 2.23 1.41
N LEU A 41 -5.21 1.79 1.40
CA LEU A 41 -5.63 0.51 0.84
C LEU A 41 -6.39 0.75 -0.46
N ILE A 42 -5.98 0.11 -1.54
CA ILE A 42 -6.55 0.31 -2.87
C ILE A 42 -7.26 -0.96 -3.33
N ASP A 43 -8.59 -0.88 -3.43
CA ASP A 43 -9.48 -1.84 -4.08
C ASP A 43 -9.35 -3.29 -3.62
N GLU A 44 -9.10 -3.52 -2.34
CA GLU A 44 -9.16 -4.86 -1.73
C GLU A 44 -10.62 -5.32 -1.52
N VAL A 45 -11.36 -5.36 -2.63
CA VAL A 45 -12.78 -5.70 -2.73
C VAL A 45 -12.98 -7.11 -3.29
N ASN A 46 -14.16 -7.70 -3.05
CA ASN A 46 -14.47 -9.06 -3.48
C ASN A 46 -14.29 -9.26 -4.98
N GLY A 47 -14.73 -8.30 -5.80
CA GLY A 47 -14.68 -8.34 -7.26
C GLY A 47 -13.29 -8.48 -7.86
N PHE A 48 -12.22 -8.25 -7.08
CA PHE A 48 -10.83 -8.43 -7.50
C PHE A 48 -10.09 -9.51 -6.72
N CYS A 49 -10.53 -9.82 -5.50
CA CYS A 49 -9.71 -10.59 -4.57
C CYS A 49 -10.34 -11.92 -4.14
N THR A 50 -11.66 -12.03 -4.15
CA THR A 50 -12.37 -13.22 -3.65
C THR A 50 -12.61 -14.19 -4.78
N VAL A 51 -12.09 -15.42 -4.66
CA VAL A 51 -12.15 -16.42 -5.73
C VAL A 51 -13.57 -16.60 -6.26
N GLY A 52 -13.76 -16.37 -7.56
CA GLY A 52 -15.04 -16.51 -8.25
C GLY A 52 -16.12 -15.49 -7.90
N ALA A 53 -15.79 -14.40 -7.19
CA ALA A 53 -16.78 -13.40 -6.78
C ALA A 53 -17.29 -12.50 -7.91
N GLY A 54 -16.51 -12.33 -8.99
CA GLY A 54 -16.85 -11.44 -10.10
C GLY A 54 -15.98 -11.67 -11.33
N ASN A 55 -16.23 -10.91 -12.40
CA ASN A 55 -15.56 -11.08 -13.71
C ASN A 55 -14.05 -10.83 -13.67
N LEU A 56 -13.57 -10.01 -12.72
CA LEU A 56 -12.16 -9.66 -12.55
C LEU A 56 -11.55 -10.29 -11.29
N ALA A 57 -12.30 -11.16 -10.62
CA ALA A 57 -11.80 -11.90 -9.48
C ALA A 57 -10.97 -13.10 -9.95
N PRO A 58 -10.02 -13.59 -9.13
CA PRO A 58 -9.28 -14.79 -9.47
C PRO A 58 -10.24 -15.98 -9.59
N THR A 59 -10.03 -16.84 -10.58
CA THR A 59 -10.85 -18.07 -10.77
C THR A 59 -10.40 -19.22 -9.88
N GLN A 60 -9.23 -19.10 -9.25
CA GLN A 60 -8.61 -20.05 -8.35
C GLN A 60 -7.79 -19.31 -7.28
N PRO A 61 -7.44 -19.95 -6.15
CA PRO A 61 -6.57 -19.34 -5.14
C PRO A 61 -5.30 -18.73 -5.74
N ASN A 62 -4.96 -17.51 -5.32
CA ASN A 62 -3.82 -16.76 -5.84
C ASN A 62 -2.94 -16.28 -4.67
N LYS A 63 -1.71 -16.81 -4.60
CA LYS A 63 -0.80 -16.56 -3.49
C LYS A 63 -0.43 -15.09 -3.30
N GLN A 64 -0.29 -14.32 -4.40
CA GLN A 64 0.05 -12.91 -4.32
C GLN A 64 -1.10 -12.11 -3.70
N ILE A 65 -2.34 -12.37 -4.15
CA ILE A 65 -3.55 -11.73 -3.60
C ILE A 65 -3.76 -12.12 -2.14
N GLU A 66 -3.59 -13.40 -1.79
CA GLU A 66 -3.69 -13.88 -0.41
C GLU A 66 -2.66 -13.20 0.51
N LYS A 67 -1.41 -13.09 0.05
CA LYS A 67 -0.33 -12.43 0.79
C LYS A 67 -0.61 -10.94 0.98
N MET A 68 -1.05 -10.25 -0.08
CA MET A 68 -1.48 -8.85 -0.01
C MET A 68 -2.54 -8.65 1.09
N ILE A 69 -3.63 -9.42 1.07
CA ILE A 69 -4.71 -9.30 2.07
C ILE A 69 -4.18 -9.55 3.49
N GLN A 70 -3.29 -10.54 3.67
CA GLN A 70 -2.70 -10.82 4.98
C GLN A 70 -1.88 -9.63 5.50
N GLU A 71 -1.04 -9.02 4.66
CA GLU A 71 -0.26 -7.85 5.02
C GLU A 71 -1.17 -6.63 5.30
N SER A 72 -2.18 -6.39 4.46
CA SER A 72 -3.16 -5.32 4.65
C SER A 72 -3.95 -5.49 5.94
N ALA A 73 -4.44 -6.69 6.24
CA ALA A 73 -5.17 -6.95 7.49
C ALA A 73 -4.27 -6.76 8.73
N LYS A 74 -3.03 -7.23 8.67
CA LYS A 74 -2.03 -7.04 9.74
C LYS A 74 -1.74 -5.56 9.97
N LEU A 75 -1.47 -4.80 8.91
CA LEU A 75 -1.15 -3.38 8.99
C LEU A 75 -2.36 -2.57 9.42
N ALA A 76 -3.55 -2.83 8.87
CA ALA A 76 -4.78 -2.16 9.28
C ALA A 76 -5.06 -2.33 10.78
N LYS A 77 -4.95 -3.56 11.31
CA LYS A 77 -5.08 -3.80 12.76
C LYS A 77 -4.04 -3.04 13.59
N PHE A 78 -2.80 -2.95 13.10
CA PHE A 78 -1.76 -2.16 13.77
C PHE A 78 -2.08 -0.67 13.76
N PHE A 79 -2.51 -0.10 12.63
CA PHE A 79 -2.89 1.30 12.51
C PHE A 79 -4.05 1.63 13.45
N THR A 80 -5.14 0.86 13.41
CA THR A 80 -6.29 1.01 14.30
C THR A 80 -5.90 0.96 15.77
N LYS A 81 -5.07 0.00 16.18
CA LYS A 81 -4.61 -0.14 17.57
C LYS A 81 -3.88 1.10 18.07
N ASN A 82 -3.15 1.79 17.19
CA ASN A 82 -2.40 3.00 17.51
C ASN A 82 -3.19 4.30 17.23
N GLY A 83 -4.45 4.21 16.80
CA GLY A 83 -5.25 5.37 16.40
C GLY A 83 -4.71 6.09 15.15
N TRP A 84 -3.99 5.37 14.29
CA TRP A 84 -3.38 5.92 13.08
C TRP A 84 -4.34 5.84 11.90
N PRO A 85 -4.28 6.82 10.98
CA PRO A 85 -5.29 6.97 9.96
C PRO A 85 -5.16 5.93 8.83
N ILE A 86 -6.30 5.42 8.39
CA ILE A 86 -6.43 4.52 7.23
C ILE A 86 -7.34 5.17 6.19
N PHE A 87 -6.95 5.16 4.92
CA PHE A 87 -7.77 5.57 3.79
C PHE A 87 -7.95 4.38 2.85
N ALA A 88 -9.20 3.98 2.61
CA ALA A 88 -9.50 2.82 1.77
C ALA A 88 -10.32 3.24 0.54
N PHE A 89 -9.82 2.91 -0.64
CA PHE A 89 -10.56 3.02 -1.89
C PHE A 89 -11.26 1.69 -2.18
N LEU A 90 -12.52 1.78 -2.60
CA LEU A 90 -13.32 0.64 -3.00
C LEU A 90 -13.81 0.91 -4.42
N ASP A 91 -13.36 0.12 -5.37
CA ASP A 91 -13.89 0.15 -6.72
C ASP A 91 -15.39 -0.18 -6.72
N THR A 92 -16.18 0.63 -7.39
CA THR A 92 -17.65 0.61 -7.31
C THR A 92 -18.24 1.26 -8.56
N HIS A 93 -18.80 0.46 -9.47
CA HIS A 93 -19.29 0.93 -10.76
C HIS A 93 -20.80 0.90 -10.91
N PHE A 94 -21.28 1.76 -11.80
CA PHE A 94 -22.68 1.75 -12.24
C PHE A 94 -22.85 0.88 -13.49
N PRO A 95 -23.92 0.08 -13.61
CA PRO A 95 -24.16 -0.77 -14.78
C PRO A 95 -24.17 -0.02 -16.13
N ASP A 96 -24.56 1.26 -16.13
CA ASP A 96 -24.72 2.10 -17.31
C ASP A 96 -23.49 2.97 -17.63
N LYS A 97 -22.40 2.83 -16.86
CA LYS A 97 -21.15 3.60 -17.04
C LYS A 97 -19.96 2.67 -17.15
N PRO A 98 -19.71 2.07 -18.33
CA PRO A 98 -18.63 1.11 -18.50
C PRO A 98 -17.25 1.77 -18.44
N GLU A 99 -16.30 1.13 -17.77
CA GLU A 99 -14.87 1.49 -17.76
C GLU A 99 -14.10 0.60 -18.74
N SER A 100 -14.10 0.97 -20.03
CA SER A 100 -13.35 0.23 -21.05
C SER A 100 -11.84 0.29 -20.79
N PRO A 101 -11.09 -0.81 -21.02
CA PRO A 101 -11.48 -2.04 -21.72
C PRO A 101 -12.06 -3.14 -20.83
N TYR A 102 -12.30 -2.89 -19.53
CA TYR A 102 -12.69 -3.92 -18.59
C TYR A 102 -14.16 -4.36 -18.76
N PRO A 103 -14.48 -5.64 -18.48
CA PRO A 103 -15.87 -6.09 -18.40
C PRO A 103 -16.59 -5.40 -17.22
N PRO A 104 -17.93 -5.48 -17.13
CA PRO A 104 -18.64 -5.06 -15.93
C PRO A 104 -18.04 -5.73 -14.68
N HIS A 105 -17.73 -4.94 -13.67
CA HIS A 105 -17.08 -5.39 -12.44
C HIS A 105 -17.47 -4.46 -11.28
N CYS A 106 -17.40 -4.97 -10.05
CA CYS A 106 -17.61 -4.18 -8.84
C CYS A 106 -18.92 -3.38 -8.89
N ILE A 107 -19.98 -3.97 -9.44
CA ILE A 107 -21.24 -3.28 -9.71
C ILE A 107 -21.97 -3.02 -8.40
N ILE A 108 -22.46 -1.80 -8.20
CA ILE A 108 -23.22 -1.42 -7.00
C ILE A 108 -24.37 -2.41 -6.74
N GLY A 109 -24.40 -2.97 -5.54
CA GLY A 109 -25.40 -3.93 -5.07
C GLY A 109 -25.10 -5.38 -5.41
N SER A 110 -24.00 -5.68 -6.10
CA SER A 110 -23.61 -7.07 -6.44
C SER A 110 -22.92 -7.79 -5.29
N GLY A 111 -22.30 -7.06 -4.37
CA GLY A 111 -21.41 -7.58 -3.34
C GLY A 111 -19.94 -7.64 -3.76
N GLU A 112 -19.65 -7.55 -5.07
CA GLU A 112 -18.29 -7.46 -5.62
C GLU A 112 -17.57 -6.20 -5.12
N GLU A 113 -18.30 -5.09 -4.99
CA GLU A 113 -17.80 -3.77 -4.60
C GLU A 113 -17.47 -3.64 -3.11
N ASN A 114 -17.77 -4.65 -2.30
CA ASN A 114 -17.53 -4.63 -0.86
C ASN A 114 -16.12 -5.14 -0.54
N LEU A 115 -15.55 -4.65 0.55
CA LEU A 115 -14.26 -5.13 1.05
C LEU A 115 -14.28 -6.65 1.22
N VAL A 116 -13.12 -7.27 1.04
CA VAL A 116 -12.94 -8.69 1.37
C VAL A 116 -13.25 -8.93 2.86
N PRO A 117 -13.68 -10.15 3.25
CA PRO A 117 -14.07 -10.45 4.63
C PRO A 117 -13.02 -10.10 5.70
N ALA A 118 -11.73 -10.20 5.35
CA ALA A 118 -10.63 -9.86 6.27
C ALA A 118 -10.58 -8.36 6.63
N LEU A 119 -11.17 -7.50 5.80
CA LEU A 119 -11.12 -6.03 5.91
C LEU A 119 -12.51 -5.39 6.11
N GLU A 120 -13.60 -6.14 5.99
CA GLU A 120 -14.99 -5.64 6.12
C GLU A 120 -15.23 -4.83 7.42
N TRP A 121 -14.56 -5.21 8.51
CA TRP A 121 -14.66 -4.50 9.80
C TRP A 121 -14.20 -3.03 9.74
N LEU A 122 -13.42 -2.63 8.73
CA LEU A 122 -13.00 -1.24 8.50
C LEU A 122 -14.18 -0.31 8.20
N GLU A 123 -15.32 -0.82 7.70
CA GLU A 123 -16.52 -0.01 7.48
C GLU A 123 -17.05 0.65 8.77
N LYS A 124 -16.70 0.09 9.93
CA LYS A 124 -17.13 0.57 11.25
C LYS A 124 -15.97 1.12 12.09
N ASP A 125 -14.75 1.14 11.54
CA ASP A 125 -13.58 1.62 12.26
C ASP A 125 -13.50 3.15 12.22
N PRO A 126 -13.47 3.85 13.37
CA PRO A 126 -13.36 5.31 13.41
C PRO A 126 -12.05 5.86 12.81
N ASN A 127 -11.01 5.04 12.66
CA ASN A 127 -9.73 5.43 12.06
C ASN A 127 -9.72 5.28 10.54
N ALA A 128 -10.71 4.60 9.95
CA ALA A 128 -10.79 4.33 8.53
C ALA A 128 -11.73 5.30 7.81
N LYS A 129 -11.24 5.90 6.72
CA LYS A 129 -12.06 6.67 5.77
C LYS A 129 -12.18 5.88 4.47
N LEU A 130 -13.39 5.43 4.15
CA LEU A 130 -13.68 4.68 2.92
C LEU A 130 -14.19 5.64 1.84
N LYS A 131 -13.71 5.47 0.61
CA LYS A 131 -14.16 6.21 -0.57
C LYS A 131 -14.45 5.21 -1.70
N ARG A 132 -15.74 5.05 -2.02
CA ARG A 132 -16.20 4.25 -3.16
C ARG A 132 -15.96 5.01 -4.45
N LYS A 133 -15.07 4.52 -5.31
CA LYS A 133 -14.65 5.18 -6.56
C LYS A 133 -15.23 4.45 -7.77
N HIS A 134 -15.54 5.20 -8.82
CA HIS A 134 -16.04 4.68 -10.11
C HIS A 134 -15.08 5.01 -11.27
N CYS A 135 -13.79 5.03 -10.96
CA CYS A 135 -12.70 5.10 -11.92
C CYS A 135 -11.44 4.45 -11.34
N ILE A 136 -10.45 4.16 -12.18
CA ILE A 136 -9.14 3.61 -11.77
C ILE A 136 -8.45 4.48 -10.71
N ASP A 137 -8.27 5.78 -10.97
CA ASP A 137 -7.44 6.66 -10.14
C ASP A 137 -8.17 7.20 -8.90
N GLY A 138 -7.79 6.67 -7.72
CA GLY A 138 -8.37 7.09 -6.44
C GLY A 138 -8.07 8.54 -6.03
N PHE A 139 -6.93 9.10 -6.44
CA PHE A 139 -6.58 10.49 -6.14
C PHE A 139 -7.44 11.45 -6.97
N LEU A 140 -7.56 11.18 -8.28
CA LEU A 140 -8.43 11.93 -9.17
C LEU A 140 -9.88 11.89 -8.67
N PHE A 141 -10.36 10.71 -8.29
CA PHE A 141 -11.71 10.52 -7.76
C PHE A 141 -12.01 11.35 -6.50
N CYS A 142 -10.98 11.64 -5.70
CA CYS A 142 -11.12 12.46 -4.50
C CYS A 142 -11.30 13.95 -4.81
N THR A 143 -11.15 14.38 -6.07
CA THR A 143 -11.30 15.78 -6.46
C THR A 143 -12.78 16.13 -6.64
N GLU A 144 -13.26 17.04 -5.82
CA GLU A 144 -14.64 17.52 -5.86
C GLU A 144 -14.77 18.70 -6.85
N LYS A 145 -16.01 19.08 -7.18
CA LYS A 145 -16.29 20.11 -8.19
C LYS A 145 -15.73 21.50 -7.84
N ASP A 146 -15.56 21.79 -6.56
CA ASP A 146 -14.99 23.05 -6.06
C ASP A 146 -13.45 23.04 -6.06
N GLY A 147 -12.82 21.94 -6.49
CA GLY A 147 -11.38 21.76 -6.53
C GLY A 147 -10.77 21.29 -5.21
N SER A 148 -11.56 21.09 -4.15
CA SER A 148 -11.10 20.41 -2.94
C SER A 148 -10.78 18.94 -3.24
N ASN A 149 -9.91 18.34 -2.43
CA ASN A 149 -9.54 16.94 -2.60
C ASN A 149 -9.57 16.19 -1.26
N ALA A 150 -10.47 15.22 -1.16
CA ALA A 150 -10.72 14.50 0.09
C ALA A 150 -9.54 13.68 0.61
N PHE A 151 -8.58 13.31 -0.25
CA PHE A 151 -7.32 12.67 0.13
C PHE A 151 -6.31 13.71 0.61
N ALA A 152 -6.17 14.84 -0.08
CA ALA A 152 -5.35 15.97 0.37
C ALA A 152 -5.79 16.47 1.77
N ASP A 153 -7.09 16.60 1.99
CA ASP A 153 -7.64 17.00 3.29
C ASP A 153 -7.31 15.97 4.38
N TRP A 154 -7.30 14.69 4.04
CA TRP A 154 -6.93 13.62 4.96
C TRP A 154 -5.44 13.66 5.32
N ILE A 155 -4.58 13.84 4.32
CA ILE A 155 -3.14 14.07 4.50
C ILE A 155 -2.89 15.25 5.45
N SER A 156 -3.53 16.40 5.18
CA SER A 156 -3.39 17.61 5.99
C SER A 156 -3.94 17.42 7.41
N LYS A 157 -5.14 16.84 7.57
CA LYS A 157 -5.76 16.59 8.88
C LYS A 157 -4.86 15.80 9.81
N PHE A 158 -4.20 14.77 9.30
CA PHE A 158 -3.37 13.86 10.09
C PHE A 158 -1.86 14.17 10.00
N GLN A 159 -1.49 15.25 9.32
CA GLN A 159 -0.10 15.67 9.10
C GLN A 159 0.77 14.53 8.52
N ILE A 160 0.19 13.76 7.61
CA ILE A 160 0.84 12.58 7.03
C ILE A 160 1.97 13.03 6.12
N LYS A 161 3.17 12.54 6.41
CA LYS A 161 4.38 12.75 5.59
C LYS A 161 4.68 11.55 4.71
N THR A 162 4.26 10.36 5.14
CA THR A 162 4.48 9.11 4.41
C THR A 162 3.15 8.40 4.16
N ALA A 163 2.71 8.33 2.91
CA ALA A 163 1.57 7.50 2.51
C ALA A 163 2.07 6.09 2.18
N LEU A 164 1.75 5.10 3.01
CA LEU A 164 2.05 3.70 2.79
C LEU A 164 0.91 3.05 2.00
N VAL A 165 1.18 2.64 0.77
CA VAL A 165 0.19 2.17 -0.21
C VAL A 165 0.28 0.66 -0.38
N LEU A 166 -0.87 0.01 -0.22
CA LEU A 166 -1.13 -1.40 -0.47
C LEU A 166 -2.37 -1.55 -1.35
N GLY A 167 -2.51 -2.70 -2.00
CA GLY A 167 -3.72 -3.06 -2.74
C GLY A 167 -3.50 -3.55 -4.17
N ILE A 168 -4.56 -3.48 -4.97
CA ILE A 168 -4.68 -4.12 -6.28
C ILE A 168 -5.36 -3.16 -7.28
N CYS A 169 -5.00 -3.14 -8.56
CA CYS A 169 -3.84 -3.79 -9.18
C CYS A 169 -2.58 -2.92 -9.06
N THR A 170 -1.44 -3.57 -8.85
CA THR A 170 -0.12 -2.92 -8.67
C THR A 170 0.22 -1.96 -9.80
N ASP A 171 -0.08 -2.36 -11.04
CA ASP A 171 0.26 -1.66 -12.28
C ASP A 171 -0.90 -0.85 -12.87
N ILE A 172 -2.06 -0.80 -12.18
CA ILE A 172 -3.25 -0.06 -12.61
C ILE A 172 -3.66 0.91 -11.50
N CYS A 173 -4.60 0.54 -10.61
CA CYS A 173 -5.13 1.45 -9.59
C CYS A 173 -4.04 1.96 -8.62
N VAL A 174 -3.12 1.09 -8.22
CA VAL A 174 -1.99 1.47 -7.34
C VAL A 174 -1.04 2.42 -8.05
N LEU A 175 -0.66 2.10 -9.29
CA LEU A 175 0.25 2.92 -10.10
C LEU A 175 -0.35 4.29 -10.44
N ASP A 176 -1.62 4.34 -10.84
CA ASP A 176 -2.31 5.58 -11.20
C ASP A 176 -2.49 6.47 -9.98
N PHE A 177 -2.95 5.91 -8.86
CA PHE A 177 -3.03 6.63 -7.60
C PHE A 177 -1.66 7.22 -7.20
N ALA A 178 -0.60 6.41 -7.23
CA ALA A 178 0.74 6.86 -6.87
C ALA A 178 1.23 7.96 -7.81
N SER A 179 1.02 7.80 -9.13
CA SER A 179 1.39 8.78 -10.14
C SER A 179 0.71 10.13 -9.91
N SER A 180 -0.60 10.12 -9.63
CA SER A 180 -1.38 11.33 -9.40
C SER A 180 -1.07 11.98 -8.05
N ALA A 181 -0.94 11.20 -6.97
CA ALA A 181 -0.56 11.71 -5.66
C ALA A 181 0.84 12.36 -5.68
N LEU A 182 1.82 11.74 -6.34
CA LEU A 182 3.16 12.29 -6.51
C LEU A 182 3.16 13.55 -7.38
N SER A 183 2.38 13.56 -8.46
CA SER A 183 2.24 14.74 -9.31
C SER A 183 1.62 15.91 -8.55
N ALA A 184 0.55 15.65 -7.79
CA ALA A 184 -0.09 16.63 -6.94
C ALA A 184 0.85 17.15 -5.85
N ARG A 185 1.69 16.29 -5.26
CA ARG A 185 2.72 16.66 -4.29
C ARG A 185 3.71 17.65 -4.89
N ASN A 186 4.18 17.40 -6.11
CA ASN A 186 5.18 18.24 -6.79
C ASN A 186 4.68 19.65 -7.13
N ILE A 187 3.36 19.90 -7.04
CA ILE A 187 2.74 21.22 -7.23
C ILE A 187 2.02 21.71 -5.96
N ASP A 188 2.44 21.21 -4.80
CA ASP A 188 1.98 21.64 -3.46
C ASP A 188 0.47 21.48 -3.22
N ARG A 189 -0.17 20.49 -3.85
CA ARG A 189 -1.62 20.22 -3.70
C ARG A 189 -1.97 19.24 -2.59
N VAL A 190 -0.98 18.56 -2.01
CA VAL A 190 -1.16 17.57 -0.92
C VAL A 190 -0.17 17.77 0.25
N PRO A 191 0.01 18.99 0.79
CA PRO A 191 0.91 19.19 1.93
C PRO A 191 0.37 18.48 3.19
N PRO A 192 1.24 17.91 4.06
CA PRO A 192 2.70 17.94 4.04
C PRO A 192 3.35 16.67 3.45
N LEU A 193 2.68 15.98 2.52
CA LEU A 193 3.16 14.69 1.99
C LEU A 193 4.59 14.80 1.44
N GLU A 194 5.48 13.94 1.92
CA GLU A 194 6.87 13.84 1.44
C GLU A 194 7.02 12.59 0.57
N ASP A 195 6.56 11.44 1.06
CA ASP A 195 6.77 10.15 0.41
C ASP A 195 5.45 9.42 0.11
N VAL A 196 5.40 8.83 -1.08
CA VAL A 196 4.47 7.73 -1.40
C VAL A 196 5.30 6.46 -1.42
N VAL A 197 5.02 5.55 -0.48
CA VAL A 197 5.73 4.27 -0.32
C VAL A 197 4.81 3.15 -0.76
N ILE A 198 5.20 2.36 -1.76
CA ILE A 198 4.48 1.17 -2.18
C ILE A 198 5.18 -0.06 -1.58
N TYR A 199 4.41 -0.88 -0.87
CA TYR A 199 4.90 -2.12 -0.29
C TYR A 199 4.59 -3.29 -1.22
N SER A 200 5.62 -3.84 -1.86
CA SER A 200 5.46 -4.89 -2.88
C SER A 200 4.72 -6.13 -2.38
N GLU A 201 5.07 -6.64 -1.20
CA GLU A 201 4.37 -7.81 -0.60
C GLU A 201 2.94 -7.50 -0.14
N GLY A 202 2.61 -6.21 -0.02
CA GLY A 202 1.26 -5.70 0.26
C GLY A 202 0.53 -5.25 -1.01
N CYS A 203 1.00 -5.64 -2.19
CA CYS A 203 0.36 -5.35 -3.47
C CYS A 203 0.21 -6.61 -4.30
N ALA A 204 -0.83 -6.66 -5.13
CA ALA A 204 -1.05 -7.73 -6.08
C ALA A 204 -1.57 -7.19 -7.41
N THR A 205 -1.57 -8.03 -8.43
CA THR A 205 -2.29 -7.80 -9.69
C THR A 205 -2.94 -9.10 -10.16
N TYR A 206 -3.72 -9.10 -11.24
CA TYR A 206 -4.38 -10.33 -11.74
C TYR A 206 -3.48 -11.12 -12.70
N ASP A 207 -3.78 -12.40 -12.89
CA ASP A 207 -3.10 -13.27 -13.85
C ASP A 207 -4.01 -13.62 -15.02
N LEU A 208 -3.69 -13.08 -16.20
CA LEU A 208 -4.29 -13.49 -17.46
C LEU A 208 -3.18 -13.91 -18.45
N PRO A 209 -2.72 -15.16 -18.39
CA PRO A 209 -1.65 -15.64 -19.26
C PRO A 209 -1.96 -15.49 -20.75
N ALA A 210 -0.93 -15.27 -21.57
CA ALA A 210 -1.09 -15.03 -23.00
C ALA A 210 -1.87 -16.13 -23.74
N HIS A 211 -1.67 -17.41 -23.39
CA HIS A 211 -2.41 -18.52 -24.01
C HIS A 211 -3.90 -18.52 -23.65
N VAL A 212 -4.28 -17.97 -22.48
CA VAL A 212 -5.69 -17.78 -22.09
C VAL A 212 -6.26 -16.56 -22.81
N ALA A 213 -5.56 -15.43 -22.76
CA ALA A 213 -5.99 -14.17 -23.36
C ALA A 213 -6.29 -14.29 -24.87
N ARG A 214 -5.49 -15.07 -25.61
CA ARG A 214 -5.70 -15.33 -27.05
C ARG A 214 -7.06 -15.93 -27.39
N ASN A 215 -7.69 -16.60 -26.44
CA ASN A 215 -9.00 -17.23 -26.61
C ASN A 215 -10.17 -16.33 -26.17
N ILE A 216 -9.89 -15.12 -25.66
CA ILE A 216 -10.89 -14.17 -25.19
C ILE A 216 -10.86 -12.94 -26.08
N LYS A 217 -11.92 -12.72 -26.85
CA LYS A 217 -12.01 -11.60 -27.79
C LYS A 217 -11.86 -10.27 -27.06
N GLY A 218 -10.85 -9.48 -27.45
CA GLY A 218 -10.59 -8.15 -26.89
C GLY A 218 -9.77 -8.15 -25.60
N ALA A 219 -9.43 -9.32 -25.03
CA ALA A 219 -8.57 -9.38 -23.86
C ALA A 219 -7.10 -9.15 -24.23
N MET A 220 -6.40 -8.39 -23.39
CA MET A 220 -4.94 -8.27 -23.43
C MET A 220 -4.33 -9.22 -22.41
N SER A 221 -3.23 -9.88 -22.76
CA SER A 221 -2.52 -10.73 -21.81
C SER A 221 -1.95 -9.90 -20.67
N HIS A 222 -2.06 -10.42 -19.46
CA HIS A 222 -1.64 -9.77 -18.23
C HIS A 222 -0.95 -10.79 -17.29
N PRO A 223 0.28 -11.24 -17.61
CA PRO A 223 1.01 -12.19 -16.77
C PRO A 223 1.36 -11.55 -15.40
N GLN A 224 0.82 -12.10 -14.32
CA GLN A 224 0.81 -11.45 -13.00
C GLN A 224 2.21 -11.03 -12.51
N GLU A 225 3.19 -11.93 -12.54
CA GLU A 225 4.53 -11.67 -12.02
C GLU A 225 5.24 -10.54 -12.78
N LEU A 226 5.14 -10.56 -14.12
CA LEU A 226 5.74 -9.54 -14.98
C LEU A 226 5.05 -8.19 -14.79
N MET A 227 3.72 -8.17 -14.78
CA MET A 227 2.98 -6.91 -14.66
C MET A 227 3.14 -6.28 -13.27
N HIS A 228 3.19 -7.09 -12.20
CA HIS A 228 3.54 -6.60 -10.87
C HIS A 228 4.92 -5.94 -10.85
N HIS A 229 5.95 -6.59 -11.42
CA HIS A 229 7.29 -6.02 -11.55
C HIS A 229 7.29 -4.71 -12.34
N MET A 230 6.62 -4.67 -13.49
CA MET A 230 6.52 -3.47 -14.32
C MET A 230 5.80 -2.33 -13.60
N GLY A 231 4.72 -2.61 -12.88
CA GLY A 231 3.99 -1.62 -12.09
C GLY A 231 4.88 -0.97 -11.02
N LEU A 232 5.61 -1.79 -10.26
CA LEU A 232 6.57 -1.30 -9.26
C LEU A 232 7.71 -0.50 -9.89
N PHE A 233 8.29 -0.99 -10.99
CA PHE A 233 9.35 -0.30 -11.72
C PHE A 233 8.90 1.06 -12.22
N MET A 234 7.71 1.13 -12.83
CA MET A 234 7.14 2.40 -13.31
C MET A 234 6.84 3.35 -12.14
N ALA A 235 6.25 2.86 -11.05
CA ALA A 235 5.99 3.67 -9.87
C ALA A 235 7.28 4.25 -9.27
N LYS A 236 8.35 3.45 -9.19
CA LYS A 236 9.68 3.93 -8.78
C LYS A 236 10.19 5.03 -9.72
N GLY A 237 10.05 4.83 -11.03
CA GLY A 237 10.39 5.83 -12.04
C GLY A 237 9.59 7.14 -11.95
N ARG A 238 8.41 7.13 -11.31
CA ARG A 238 7.62 8.34 -10.98
C ARG A 238 8.02 9.00 -9.66
N GLY A 239 8.90 8.38 -8.88
CA GLY A 239 9.37 8.87 -7.59
C GLY A 239 8.66 8.28 -6.38
N ALA A 240 7.93 7.18 -6.53
CA ALA A 240 7.49 6.38 -5.39
C ALA A 240 8.70 5.64 -4.79
N LYS A 241 8.69 5.46 -3.47
CA LYS A 241 9.63 4.55 -2.79
C LYS A 241 9.04 3.15 -2.82
N ILE A 242 9.84 2.16 -3.24
CA ILE A 242 9.39 0.77 -3.35
C ILE A 242 10.12 -0.07 -2.31
N VAL A 243 9.36 -0.62 -1.36
CA VAL A 243 9.91 -1.45 -0.29
C VAL A 243 9.37 -2.87 -0.40
N ASN A 244 10.20 -3.84 0.01
CA ASN A 244 9.81 -5.26 0.10
C ASN A 244 9.65 -5.74 1.55
N SER A 245 9.81 -4.85 2.53
CA SER A 245 9.68 -5.19 3.95
C SER A 245 9.13 -4.02 4.77
N ILE A 246 8.18 -4.33 5.64
CA ILE A 246 7.62 -3.43 6.64
C ILE A 246 7.77 -4.06 8.03
N SER A 247 8.36 -3.32 8.96
CA SER A 247 8.43 -3.70 10.38
C SER A 247 7.57 -2.76 11.22
N LEU A 248 6.77 -3.32 12.14
CA LEU A 248 5.84 -2.54 12.96
C LEU A 248 6.59 -1.77 14.06
N SER A 249 7.44 -2.48 14.79
CA SER A 249 8.38 -1.92 15.77
C SER A 249 9.79 -1.96 15.24
N GLY A 250 10.61 -0.97 15.59
CA GLY A 250 12.04 -1.21 15.66
C GLY A 250 12.26 -2.18 16.81
N GLU A 251 12.30 -3.49 16.56
CA GLU A 251 12.83 -4.40 17.56
C GLU A 251 14.25 -3.91 17.86
N LYS A 252 14.46 -3.36 19.06
CA LYS A 252 15.81 -3.18 19.55
C LYS A 252 16.39 -4.58 19.64
N THR A 253 17.47 -4.84 18.91
CA THR A 253 18.15 -6.13 19.02
C THR A 253 18.55 -6.37 20.47
N VAL A 254 18.77 -7.63 20.86
CA VAL A 254 19.24 -7.95 22.21
C VAL A 254 20.51 -7.15 22.55
N GLU A 255 21.35 -6.89 21.55
CA GLU A 255 22.55 -6.07 21.63
C GLU A 255 22.24 -4.58 21.86
N GLU A 256 21.23 -4.01 21.20
CA GLU A 256 20.80 -2.62 21.42
C GLU A 256 20.13 -2.44 22.78
N VAL A 257 19.37 -3.43 23.25
CA VAL A 257 18.82 -3.45 24.61
C VAL A 257 19.96 -3.53 25.63
N LYS A 258 20.94 -4.41 25.39
CA LYS A 258 22.10 -4.59 26.27
C LYS A 258 22.97 -3.33 26.32
N ARG A 259 23.24 -2.68 25.19
CA ARG A 259 24.00 -1.41 25.15
C ARG A 259 23.31 -0.30 25.94
N HIS A 260 21.99 -0.13 25.79
CA HIS A 260 21.26 0.87 26.58
C HIS A 260 21.24 0.53 28.07
N TYR A 261 21.16 -0.76 28.41
CA TYR A 261 21.26 -1.22 29.79
C TYR A 261 22.65 -0.95 30.39
N GLU A 262 23.73 -1.15 29.63
CA GLU A 262 25.10 -0.85 30.08
C GLU A 262 25.32 0.66 30.31
N ILE A 263 24.80 1.51 29.42
CA ILE A 263 24.83 2.98 29.61
C ILE A 263 24.08 3.38 30.89
N LEU A 264 22.88 2.83 31.10
CA LEU A 264 22.09 3.10 32.30
C LEU A 264 22.83 2.67 33.58
N ILE A 265 23.47 1.50 33.58
CA ILE A 265 24.26 1.01 34.72
C ILE A 265 25.46 1.93 35.00
N ASP A 266 26.13 2.43 33.97
CA ASP A 266 27.26 3.35 34.13
C ASP A 266 26.82 4.70 34.70
N ASP A 267 25.68 5.23 34.22
CA ASP A 267 25.09 6.46 34.75
C ASP A 267 24.68 6.31 36.21
N VAL A 268 24.03 5.20 36.59
CA VAL A 268 23.67 4.91 37.98
C VAL A 268 24.92 4.82 38.87
N LYS A 269 25.98 4.15 38.43
CA LYS A 269 27.25 4.07 39.18
C LYS A 269 27.89 5.44 39.37
N LYS A 270 27.86 6.31 38.35
CA LYS A 270 28.37 7.68 38.45
C LYS A 270 27.55 8.50 39.44
N ILE A 271 26.23 8.31 39.46
CA ILE A 271 25.33 8.95 40.43
C ILE A 271 25.65 8.49 41.85
N GLU A 272 25.73 7.18 42.09
CA GLU A 272 26.00 6.61 43.42
C GLU A 272 27.40 6.93 43.95
N ALA A 273 28.39 7.07 43.06
CA ALA A 273 29.75 7.47 43.41
C ALA A 273 29.91 9.00 43.66
N GLY A 274 28.83 9.78 43.56
CA GLY A 274 28.88 11.24 43.72
C GLY A 274 29.63 11.96 42.59
N LEU A 275 29.83 11.29 41.45
CA LEU A 275 30.51 11.83 40.26
C LEU A 275 29.55 12.61 39.34
N VAL A 276 28.25 12.63 39.65
CA VAL A 276 27.26 13.48 38.99
C VAL A 276 26.91 14.64 39.93
N ALA A 277 27.21 15.86 39.49
CA ALA A 277 26.90 17.05 40.24
C ALA A 277 25.38 17.27 40.27
N PHE A 278 24.77 17.17 41.45
CA PHE A 278 23.39 17.60 41.65
C PHE A 278 23.33 19.13 41.69
N PRO A 279 22.36 19.76 41.01
CA PRO A 279 22.16 21.19 41.14
C PRO A 279 21.82 21.51 42.60
N ASN A 280 22.61 22.41 43.21
CA ASN A 280 22.37 22.87 44.57
C ASN A 280 21.39 24.04 44.52
N TYR A 281 20.13 23.81 44.90
CA TYR A 281 19.06 24.82 44.91
C TYR A 281 18.98 25.55 46.25
N ASN A 282 20.12 26.04 46.76
CA ASN A 282 20.16 26.99 47.88
C ASN A 282 20.01 28.42 47.38
#